data_AF-A0A8H5UEI2-F1
#
_entry.id   AF-A0A8H5UEI2-F1
#
_cell.length_a   1.000
_cell.length_b   1.000
_cell.length_c   1.000
_cell.angle_alpha   90.00
_cell.angle_beta   90.00
_cell.angle_gamma   90.00
#
_symmetry.space_group_name_H-M   'P 1'
#
loop_
_entity.id
_entity.type
_entity.pdbx_description
1 polymer ?
#
loop_
_entity_poly.entity_id
_entity_poly.type
_entity_poly.pdbx_seq_one_letter_code
_entity_poly.pdbx_strand_id
1 'polypeptide(L)'
;MYRRFIAPLLAVFCFFLVVTSLYLGRDHLTWRSGSYTPVQKEEVENGPSLKSTTAVTATSAKIAESPSHTPTPTTTSTPAPTISDGNILSAGRISPYIAAILDPLSTALPRLECPALNVNRYQILQESRHGDEVQDSQIDYFFALNLRNSIGILPRLIGSIIEAVRFLGPHRCALSIVEGNSPDGTSDILSALKPFLEDLGMVYFYNSSKINPAQGNARIHKLAQLRNLALTPLYKDQVKVTDETTVLFINDVSACTEDILELALQRRSLNADMTCAMDWTYVGPDPTFYDIWIARTIVGDSFFEVGSDGNWNSAWNLFWNAPGTRSRYDAQQPFQVFACWNGATAFTAAPLLHGLRFRDTRKGECFQGEPQLFCKDMWSRGFRKIAVVPSVNLEYSDEKAADIKKLKGYVSDIVERQEEDGVLDWVYDPPEQVRCMPTWDKQSWRAWNETL
;
A
#
# COMPACT_ATOMS: atom_id res chain seq x y z
N MET A 1 32.64 58.06 17.79
CA MET A 1 31.24 58.46 18.09
C MET A 1 30.19 57.44 17.62
N TYR A 2 30.49 56.57 16.64
CA TYR A 2 29.51 55.62 16.04
C TYR A 2 29.18 54.34 16.84
N ARG A 3 30.04 53.90 17.76
CA ARG A 3 29.84 52.63 18.51
C ARG A 3 28.78 52.69 19.62
N ARG A 4 28.40 53.89 20.09
CA ARG A 4 27.41 54.07 21.17
C ARG A 4 25.95 54.00 20.70
N PHE A 5 25.69 54.05 19.39
CA PHE A 5 24.34 54.01 18.84
C PHE A 5 23.96 52.68 18.17
N ILE A 6 24.95 51.90 17.69
CA ILE A 6 24.70 50.65 16.97
C ILE A 6 24.22 49.52 17.90
N ALA A 7 24.81 49.42 19.10
CA ALA A 7 24.46 48.36 20.06
C ALA A 7 22.99 48.43 20.55
N PRO A 8 22.42 49.59 20.94
CA PRO A 8 21.02 49.65 21.33
C PRO A 8 20.07 49.43 20.14
N LEU A 9 20.45 49.83 18.92
CA LEU A 9 19.66 49.58 17.71
C LEU A 9 19.59 48.08 17.36
N LEU A 10 20.68 47.35 17.53
CA LEU A 10 20.71 45.89 17.35
C LEU A 10 19.88 45.16 18.41
N ALA A 11 19.93 45.61 19.67
CA ALA A 11 19.12 45.04 20.74
C ALA A 11 17.62 45.27 20.50
N VAL A 12 17.23 46.46 20.04
CA VAL A 12 15.85 46.77 19.66
C VAL A 12 15.41 45.94 18.45
N PHE A 13 16.28 45.77 17.45
CA PHE A 13 15.98 44.93 16.27
C PHE A 13 15.79 43.45 16.63
N CYS A 14 16.67 42.90 17.49
CA CYS A 14 16.52 41.53 17.99
C CYS A 14 15.26 41.35 18.84
N PHE A 15 14.92 42.33 19.68
CA PHE A 15 13.68 42.30 20.47
C PHE A 15 12.44 42.33 19.56
N PHE A 16 12.44 43.17 18.52
CA PHE A 16 11.35 43.18 17.53
C PHE A 16 11.24 41.86 16.77
N LEU A 17 12.35 41.21 16.40
CA LEU A 17 12.34 39.90 15.74
C LEU A 17 11.77 38.79 16.64
N VAL A 18 12.09 38.81 17.94
CA VAL A 18 11.55 37.83 18.90
C VAL A 18 10.07 38.09 19.18
N VAL A 19 9.67 39.35 19.32
CA VAL A 19 8.26 39.71 19.52
C VAL A 19 7.43 39.41 18.26
N THR A 20 7.97 39.65 17.06
CA THR A 20 7.28 39.27 15.81
C THR A 20 7.26 37.76 15.61
N SER A 21 8.30 37.00 15.98
CA SER A 21 8.25 35.54 15.89
C SER A 21 7.28 34.91 16.90
N LEU A 22 7.15 35.50 18.10
CA LEU A 22 6.16 35.09 19.11
C LEU A 22 4.74 35.51 18.73
N TYR A 23 4.55 36.67 18.09
CA TYR A 23 3.25 37.15 17.63
C TYR A 23 2.78 36.46 16.34
N LEU A 24 3.70 36.01 15.48
CA LEU A 24 3.42 35.32 14.22
C LEU A 24 3.52 33.78 14.32
N GLY A 25 3.90 33.25 15.48
CA GLY A 25 4.20 31.83 15.67
C GLY A 25 3.22 31.10 16.59
N ARG A 26 2.07 30.68 16.05
CA ARG A 26 1.61 29.27 16.08
C ARG A 26 0.40 28.98 15.20
N ASP A 27 -0.36 30.00 14.76
CA ASP A 27 -1.63 29.77 14.04
C ASP A 27 -1.75 30.43 12.64
N HIS A 28 -0.70 31.09 12.12
CA HIS A 28 -0.82 31.87 10.86
C HIS A 28 0.30 31.72 9.83
N LEU A 29 1.15 30.69 9.92
CA LEU A 29 2.11 30.33 8.86
C LEU A 29 1.80 28.95 8.26
N THR A 30 0.53 28.71 7.93
CA THR A 30 0.16 27.79 6.86
C THR A 30 0.18 28.58 5.56
N TRP A 31 1.23 28.42 4.77
CA TRP A 31 1.20 28.88 3.40
C TRP A 31 0.07 28.13 2.69
N ARG A 32 -0.98 28.86 2.30
CA ARG A 32 -2.16 28.32 1.62
C ARG A 32 -1.71 27.53 0.39
N SER A 33 -1.85 26.20 0.46
CA SER A 33 -2.04 25.40 -0.73
C SER A 33 -3.21 26.00 -1.50
N GLY A 34 -2.96 26.41 -2.74
CA GLY A 34 -4.00 26.98 -3.59
C GLY A 34 -5.15 25.99 -3.71
N SER A 35 -6.34 26.40 -3.27
CA SER A 35 -7.56 25.63 -3.42
C SER A 35 -7.81 25.39 -4.91
N TYR A 36 -7.80 24.13 -5.31
CA TYR A 36 -8.29 23.69 -6.61
C TYR A 36 -9.79 23.97 -6.67
N THR A 37 -10.21 24.95 -7.47
CA THR A 37 -11.61 25.16 -7.85
C THR A 37 -11.96 24.29 -9.05
N PRO A 38 -12.87 23.31 -8.93
CA PRO A 38 -13.38 22.58 -10.08
C PRO A 38 -14.20 23.52 -10.96
N VAL A 39 -14.02 23.42 -12.28
CA VAL A 39 -14.88 24.07 -13.28
C VAL A 39 -16.33 23.59 -13.06
N GLN A 40 -17.23 24.55 -12.80
CA GLN A 40 -18.66 24.31 -12.65
C GLN A 40 -19.23 23.68 -13.93
N LYS A 41 -19.94 22.56 -13.77
CA LYS A 41 -20.96 22.13 -14.73
C LYS A 41 -22.15 23.07 -14.59
N GLU A 42 -22.64 23.59 -15.71
CA GLU A 42 -23.91 24.32 -15.77
C GLU A 42 -25.05 23.42 -15.25
N GLU A 43 -25.74 23.90 -14.20
CA GLU A 43 -27.02 23.36 -13.74
C GLU A 43 -28.15 24.06 -14.48
N VAL A 44 -29.05 23.25 -15.07
CA VAL A 44 -30.35 23.68 -15.58
C VAL A 44 -31.38 23.55 -14.44
N GLU A 45 -32.03 24.67 -14.18
CA GLU A 45 -33.21 25.01 -13.36
C GLU A 45 -33.99 23.92 -12.58
N ASN A 46 -34.27 24.29 -11.32
CA ASN A 46 -35.18 23.65 -10.37
C ASN A 46 -36.67 23.94 -10.63
N GLY A 47 -37.53 22.98 -10.24
CA GLY A 47 -38.95 23.16 -9.93
C GLY A 47 -39.35 22.36 -8.67
N PRO A 48 -40.38 22.76 -7.89
CA PRO A 48 -40.28 22.78 -6.43
C PRO A 48 -40.97 21.64 -5.65
N SER A 49 -40.34 21.33 -4.51
CA SER A 49 -40.86 21.07 -3.14
C SER A 49 -42.19 20.33 -2.95
N LEU A 50 -42.14 19.25 -2.16
CA LEU A 50 -43.22 18.94 -1.22
C LEU A 50 -42.66 18.44 0.12
N LYS A 51 -43.01 19.16 1.19
CA LYS A 51 -42.87 18.74 2.60
C LYS A 51 -43.89 17.65 2.89
N SER A 52 -43.53 16.67 3.74
CA SER A 52 -44.55 15.90 4.45
C SER A 52 -44.13 15.62 5.88
N THR A 53 -45.13 15.78 6.72
CA THR A 53 -45.12 16.06 8.15
C THR A 53 -45.26 14.76 8.93
N THR A 54 -44.51 14.66 10.02
CA THR A 54 -44.63 13.63 11.04
C THR A 54 -46.00 13.72 11.73
N ALA A 55 -46.75 12.62 11.75
CA ALA A 55 -47.94 12.48 12.58
C ALA A 55 -47.81 11.22 13.44
N VAL A 56 -47.61 11.44 14.73
CA VAL A 56 -47.69 10.45 15.80
C VAL A 56 -49.16 10.17 16.07
N THR A 57 -49.58 8.91 16.14
CA THR A 57 -50.85 8.53 16.74
C THR A 57 -50.64 7.36 17.68
N ALA A 58 -50.85 7.62 18.97
CA ALA A 58 -50.91 6.63 20.03
C ALA A 58 -52.31 5.97 20.01
N THR A 59 -52.35 4.64 20.14
CA THR A 59 -53.58 3.94 20.52
C THR A 59 -53.25 2.83 21.51
N SER A 60 -54.03 2.76 22.58
CA SER A 60 -53.83 1.96 23.77
C SER A 60 -54.53 0.60 23.70
N ALA A 61 -53.83 -0.42 24.23
CA ALA A 61 -54.28 -1.62 24.93
C ALA A 61 -55.19 -2.66 24.25
N LYS A 62 -54.70 -3.91 24.24
CA LYS A 62 -55.34 -5.04 24.94
C LYS A 62 -54.36 -6.19 25.17
N ILE A 63 -54.27 -6.61 26.44
CA ILE A 63 -53.52 -7.77 26.93
C ILE A 63 -54.34 -9.03 26.62
N ALA A 64 -53.68 -10.04 26.04
CA ALA A 64 -54.16 -11.42 26.01
C ALA A 64 -52.97 -12.32 26.34
N GLU A 65 -53.13 -13.14 27.38
CA GLU A 65 -52.19 -14.18 27.81
C GLU A 65 -52.20 -15.38 26.86
N SER A 66 -51.04 -16.06 26.78
CA SER A 66 -50.80 -17.51 26.54
C SER A 66 -49.69 -17.75 25.49
N PRO A 67 -48.92 -18.86 25.52
CA PRO A 67 -48.25 -19.54 26.63
C PRO A 67 -46.71 -19.57 26.44
N SER A 68 -46.00 -20.07 27.44
CA SER A 68 -44.54 -20.26 27.44
C SER A 68 -44.05 -21.14 26.28
N HIS A 69 -43.22 -20.59 25.40
CA HIS A 69 -42.38 -21.35 24.48
C HIS A 69 -40.91 -21.07 24.80
N THR A 70 -40.26 -22.10 25.32
CA THR A 70 -38.81 -22.24 25.44
C THR A 70 -38.14 -21.94 24.10
N PRO A 71 -37.13 -21.06 24.02
CA PRO A 71 -36.43 -20.82 22.76
C PRO A 71 -35.51 -22.01 22.47
N THR A 72 -35.92 -22.87 21.55
CA THR A 72 -35.01 -23.81 20.89
C THR A 72 -34.04 -23.01 20.02
N PRO A 73 -32.72 -23.15 20.16
CA PRO A 73 -31.77 -22.48 19.28
C PRO A 73 -31.89 -23.11 17.90
N THR A 74 -32.53 -22.41 16.96
CA THR A 74 -32.47 -22.77 15.55
C THR A 74 -31.10 -22.34 15.03
N THR A 75 -30.09 -23.20 15.19
CA THR A 75 -28.84 -23.11 14.42
C THR A 75 -29.17 -23.45 12.97
N THR A 76 -29.59 -22.43 12.21
CA THR A 76 -29.57 -22.50 10.74
C THR A 76 -28.12 -22.32 10.32
N SER A 77 -27.32 -23.39 10.37
CA SER A 77 -25.98 -23.37 9.77
C SER A 77 -26.17 -23.29 8.26
N THR A 78 -25.84 -22.15 7.66
CA THR A 78 -25.65 -22.05 6.22
C THR A 78 -24.71 -23.19 5.79
N PRO A 79 -25.08 -24.02 4.79
CA PRO A 79 -24.20 -25.09 4.34
C PRO A 79 -22.87 -24.50 3.84
N ALA A 80 -21.75 -25.12 4.24
CA ALA A 80 -20.43 -24.66 3.85
C ALA A 80 -20.31 -24.53 2.31
N PRO A 81 -19.58 -23.51 1.80
CA PRO A 81 -19.44 -23.33 0.37
C PRO A 81 -18.87 -24.58 -0.31
N THR A 82 -19.47 -24.97 -1.44
CA THR A 82 -19.05 -26.14 -2.21
C THR A 82 -18.00 -25.74 -3.24
N ILE A 83 -16.91 -26.51 -3.34
CA ILE A 83 -15.84 -26.28 -4.32
C ILE A 83 -16.15 -27.08 -5.60
N SER A 84 -16.17 -26.42 -6.74
CA SER A 84 -16.37 -27.03 -8.07
C SER A 84 -15.06 -27.23 -8.82
N ASP A 85 -15.10 -28.02 -9.90
CA ASP A 85 -13.97 -28.12 -10.83
C ASP A 85 -13.68 -26.75 -11.48
N GLY A 86 -12.40 -26.43 -11.61
CA GLY A 86 -11.90 -25.30 -12.38
C GLY A 86 -11.58 -25.68 -13.83
N ASN A 87 -10.99 -24.75 -14.56
CA ASN A 87 -10.60 -24.97 -15.95
C ASN A 87 -9.34 -25.84 -16.09
N ILE A 88 -8.46 -25.84 -15.08
CA ILE A 88 -7.16 -26.53 -15.05
C ILE A 88 -7.12 -27.56 -13.92
N LEU A 89 -7.58 -27.19 -12.72
CA LEU A 89 -7.58 -28.05 -11.53
C LEU A 89 -8.98 -28.59 -11.25
N SER A 90 -9.06 -29.86 -10.84
CA SER A 90 -10.30 -30.42 -10.29
C SER A 90 -10.58 -29.89 -8.88
N ALA A 91 -11.83 -29.99 -8.43
CA ALA A 91 -12.27 -29.59 -7.10
C ALA A 91 -11.37 -30.21 -6.01
N GLY A 92 -11.07 -31.51 -6.13
CA GLY A 92 -10.19 -32.21 -5.18
C GLY A 92 -8.75 -31.68 -5.13
N ARG A 93 -8.27 -31.02 -6.19
CA ARG A 93 -6.96 -30.35 -6.22
C ARG A 93 -7.03 -28.89 -5.78
N ILE A 94 -8.19 -28.23 -5.88
CA ILE A 94 -8.44 -26.88 -5.38
C ILE A 94 -8.61 -26.89 -3.86
N SER A 95 -9.30 -27.89 -3.30
CA SER A 95 -9.62 -27.96 -1.87
C SER A 95 -8.43 -27.79 -0.91
N PRO A 96 -7.25 -28.42 -1.13
CA PRO A 96 -6.09 -28.21 -0.27
C PRO A 96 -5.58 -26.76 -0.26
N TYR A 97 -5.68 -26.05 -1.38
CA TYR A 97 -5.32 -24.63 -1.46
C TYR A 97 -6.30 -23.77 -0.68
N ILE A 98 -7.61 -23.99 -0.84
CA ILE A 98 -8.63 -23.27 -0.08
C ILE A 98 -8.45 -23.49 1.42
N ALA A 99 -8.23 -24.74 1.85
CA ALA A 99 -7.95 -25.07 3.24
C ALA A 99 -6.68 -24.38 3.75
N ALA A 100 -5.59 -24.41 3.00
CA ALA A 100 -4.34 -23.75 3.39
C ALA A 100 -4.46 -22.21 3.46
N ILE A 101 -5.22 -21.60 2.55
CA ILE A 101 -5.45 -20.16 2.51
C ILE A 101 -6.34 -19.69 3.67
N LEU A 102 -7.39 -20.44 3.99
CA LEU A 102 -8.36 -20.05 5.02
C LEU A 102 -7.92 -20.41 6.44
N ASP A 103 -7.04 -21.40 6.63
CA ASP A 103 -6.57 -21.84 7.93
C ASP A 103 -5.04 -21.62 8.09
N PRO A 104 -4.60 -20.67 8.95
CA PRO A 104 -3.17 -20.44 9.19
C PRO A 104 -2.44 -21.61 9.85
N LEU A 105 -3.17 -22.57 10.44
CA LEU A 105 -2.61 -23.79 11.05
C LEU A 105 -2.58 -24.98 10.09
N SER A 106 -3.18 -24.86 8.91
CA SER A 106 -3.19 -25.94 7.92
C SER A 106 -1.78 -26.31 7.47
N THR A 107 -1.51 -27.61 7.44
CA THR A 107 -0.28 -28.22 6.91
C THR A 107 -0.55 -28.95 5.59
N ALA A 108 -1.69 -28.69 4.94
CA ALA A 108 -2.11 -29.40 3.73
C ALA A 108 -1.18 -29.14 2.53
N LEU A 109 -0.53 -27.98 2.51
CA LEU A 109 0.45 -27.58 1.51
C LEU A 109 1.66 -26.93 2.19
N PRO A 110 2.87 -27.11 1.66
CA PRO A 110 4.03 -26.37 2.13
C PRO A 110 3.83 -24.87 1.88
N ARG A 111 4.35 -24.06 2.79
CA ARG A 111 4.38 -22.59 2.68
C ARG A 111 5.52 -22.06 3.56
N LEU A 112 5.97 -20.82 3.30
CA LEU A 112 6.88 -20.12 4.22
C LEU A 112 6.32 -20.18 5.65
N GLU A 113 7.12 -20.42 6.67
CA GLU A 113 6.66 -20.32 8.07
C GLU A 113 6.72 -18.86 8.53
N CYS A 114 5.72 -18.40 9.28
CA CYS A 114 5.64 -17.03 9.75
C CYS A 114 5.46 -16.98 11.27
N PRO A 115 6.00 -15.96 11.96
CA PRO A 115 5.79 -15.76 13.39
C PRO A 115 4.31 -15.54 13.72
N ALA A 116 3.96 -15.81 14.98
CA ALA A 116 2.65 -15.44 15.52
C ALA A 116 2.50 -13.91 15.54
N LEU A 117 1.32 -13.42 15.19
CA LEU A 117 1.06 -11.99 15.11
C LEU A 117 1.15 -11.33 16.49
N ASN A 118 1.98 -10.28 16.61
CA ASN A 118 1.96 -9.38 17.77
C ASN A 118 0.77 -8.42 17.67
N VAL A 119 -0.38 -8.87 18.16
CA VAL A 119 -1.67 -8.14 18.14
C VAL A 119 -1.54 -6.73 18.73
N ASN A 120 -0.77 -6.56 19.81
CA ASN A 120 -0.62 -5.28 20.50
C ASN A 120 0.09 -4.22 19.64
N ARG A 121 1.14 -4.61 18.89
CA ARG A 121 1.88 -3.68 18.00
C ARG A 121 0.96 -3.04 16.96
N TYR A 122 0.03 -3.82 16.42
CA TYR A 122 -0.82 -3.39 15.31
C TYR A 122 -2.20 -2.90 15.76
N GLN A 123 -2.50 -2.90 17.06
CA GLN A 123 -3.83 -2.58 17.60
C GLN A 123 -4.36 -1.23 17.11
N ILE A 124 -3.48 -0.23 16.96
CA ILE A 124 -3.83 1.09 16.45
C ILE A 124 -4.50 1.04 15.05
N LEU A 125 -4.22 0.02 14.23
CA LEU A 125 -4.85 -0.16 12.91
C LEU A 125 -6.34 -0.57 13.01
N GLN A 126 -6.78 -1.10 14.15
CA GLN A 126 -8.19 -1.39 14.39
C GLN A 126 -8.99 -0.12 14.72
N GLU A 127 -8.34 0.95 15.14
CA GLU A 127 -8.98 2.22 15.46
C GLU A 127 -9.37 2.98 14.20
N SER A 128 -10.60 3.51 14.18
CA SER A 128 -11.07 4.42 13.13
C SER A 128 -10.27 5.74 13.16
N ARG A 129 -9.93 6.25 11.98
CA ARG A 129 -9.42 7.64 11.82
C ARG A 129 -10.53 8.68 11.81
N HIS A 130 -11.77 8.26 11.59
CA HIS A 130 -12.94 9.12 11.53
C HIS A 130 -13.63 9.08 12.89
N GLY A 131 -13.72 10.23 13.55
CA GLY A 131 -14.45 10.34 14.83
C GLY A 131 -15.91 9.94 14.63
N ASP A 132 -16.37 8.97 15.43
CA ASP A 132 -17.73 8.43 15.68
C ASP A 132 -18.78 8.29 14.54
N GLU A 133 -18.57 8.81 13.33
CA GLU A 133 -19.46 8.68 12.16
C GLU A 133 -18.95 7.62 11.17
N VAL A 134 -18.38 6.53 11.67
CA VAL A 134 -18.07 5.36 10.82
C VAL A 134 -19.40 4.73 10.41
N GLN A 135 -19.81 4.94 9.17
CA GLN A 135 -20.86 4.11 8.59
C GLN A 135 -20.30 2.70 8.42
N ASP A 136 -21.06 1.68 8.82
CA ASP A 136 -20.78 0.22 8.76
C ASP A 136 -20.33 -0.33 7.38
N SER A 137 -20.14 0.51 6.36
CA SER A 137 -19.82 0.16 4.98
C SER A 137 -18.54 0.81 4.42
N GLN A 138 -17.77 1.54 5.23
CA GLN A 138 -16.53 2.18 4.76
C GLN A 138 -15.33 1.22 4.76
N ILE A 139 -14.58 1.22 3.66
CA ILE A 139 -13.33 0.46 3.52
C ILE A 139 -12.14 1.33 3.94
N ASP A 140 -11.46 0.88 4.98
CA ASP A 140 -10.23 1.51 5.49
C ASP A 140 -8.97 0.87 4.89
N TYR A 141 -9.07 -0.37 4.42
CA TYR A 141 -7.96 -1.13 3.83
C TYR A 141 -8.36 -1.77 2.50
N PHE A 142 -7.71 -1.36 1.41
CA PHE A 142 -7.94 -1.88 0.08
C PHE A 142 -6.71 -2.67 -0.39
N PHE A 143 -6.82 -3.98 -0.48
CA PHE A 143 -5.77 -4.87 -0.96
C PHE A 143 -5.88 -5.02 -2.48
N ALA A 144 -4.77 -4.85 -3.19
CA ALA A 144 -4.71 -4.95 -4.64
C ALA A 144 -3.54 -5.83 -5.09
N LEU A 145 -3.79 -6.75 -6.02
CA LEU A 145 -2.77 -7.62 -6.58
C LEU A 145 -2.91 -7.79 -8.09
N ASN A 146 -1.78 -7.89 -8.77
CA ASN A 146 -1.68 -8.45 -10.11
C ASN A 146 -0.91 -9.77 -10.03
N LEU A 147 -1.54 -10.88 -10.40
CA LEU A 147 -0.94 -12.22 -10.27
C LEU A 147 -0.82 -12.92 -11.62
N ARG A 148 0.20 -13.76 -11.73
CA ARG A 148 0.38 -14.70 -12.84
C ARG A 148 1.32 -15.82 -12.39
N ASN A 149 0.94 -17.07 -12.67
CA ASN A 149 1.73 -18.27 -12.34
C ASN A 149 2.10 -18.35 -10.84
N SER A 150 1.18 -17.96 -9.95
CA SER A 150 1.48 -17.75 -8.54
C SER A 150 1.03 -18.93 -7.66
N ILE A 151 0.64 -20.07 -8.24
CA ILE A 151 0.03 -21.17 -7.48
C ILE A 151 0.87 -21.62 -6.28
N GLY A 152 2.20 -21.66 -6.46
CA GLY A 152 3.14 -22.13 -5.44
C GLY A 152 3.18 -21.26 -4.18
N ILE A 153 2.88 -19.97 -4.30
CA ILE A 153 2.93 -19.01 -3.18
C ILE A 153 1.55 -18.61 -2.67
N LEU A 154 0.46 -18.95 -3.38
CA LEU A 154 -0.91 -18.59 -2.98
C LEU A 154 -1.25 -18.95 -1.53
N PRO A 155 -0.88 -20.16 -1.01
CA PRO A 155 -1.15 -20.51 0.39
C PRO A 155 -0.55 -19.54 1.41
N ARG A 156 0.64 -19.00 1.13
CA ARG A 156 1.29 -18.00 1.99
C ARG A 156 0.74 -16.61 1.71
N LEU A 157 0.80 -16.15 0.46
CA LEU A 157 0.43 -14.78 0.08
C LEU A 157 -1.03 -14.45 0.44
N ILE A 158 -1.98 -15.24 -0.07
CA ILE A 158 -3.40 -14.96 0.19
C ILE A 158 -3.77 -15.32 1.63
N GLY A 159 -3.14 -16.36 2.20
CA GLY A 159 -3.33 -16.71 3.61
C GLY A 159 -2.96 -15.57 4.56
N SER A 160 -1.79 -14.95 4.38
CA SER A 160 -1.36 -13.79 5.17
C SER A 160 -2.27 -12.58 4.98
N ILE A 161 -2.78 -12.34 3.76
CA ILE A 161 -3.77 -11.28 3.51
C ILE A 161 -5.06 -11.55 4.30
N ILE A 162 -5.58 -12.78 4.28
CA ILE A 162 -6.80 -13.13 5.01
C ILE A 162 -6.60 -13.04 6.52
N GLU A 163 -5.43 -13.43 7.03
CA GLU A 163 -5.10 -13.26 8.44
C GLU A 163 -5.03 -11.78 8.83
N ALA A 164 -4.42 -10.93 8.00
CA ALA A 164 -4.42 -9.48 8.20
C ALA A 164 -5.85 -8.91 8.16
N VAL A 165 -6.69 -9.35 7.21
CA VAL A 165 -8.10 -8.93 7.10
C VAL A 165 -8.90 -9.32 8.35
N ARG A 166 -8.70 -10.54 8.87
CA ARG A 166 -9.34 -10.99 10.13
C ARG A 166 -8.93 -10.12 11.30
N PHE A 167 -7.67 -9.73 11.36
CA PHE A 167 -7.17 -8.81 12.39
C PHE A 167 -7.75 -7.39 12.23
N LEU A 168 -7.75 -6.82 11.02
CA LEU A 168 -8.21 -5.45 10.77
C LEU A 168 -9.73 -5.28 10.86
N GLY A 169 -10.48 -6.37 10.68
CA GLY A 169 -11.93 -6.39 10.56
C GLY A 169 -12.36 -6.58 9.09
N PRO A 170 -12.97 -7.71 8.71
CA PRO A 170 -13.31 -8.01 7.32
C PRO A 170 -14.17 -6.96 6.61
N HIS A 171 -15.09 -6.32 7.36
CA HIS A 171 -16.04 -5.35 6.83
C HIS A 171 -15.37 -4.00 6.48
N ARG A 172 -14.16 -3.77 7.00
CA ARG A 172 -13.31 -2.60 6.71
C ARG A 172 -12.34 -2.86 5.57
N CYS A 173 -12.37 -4.07 4.99
CA CYS A 173 -11.42 -4.52 4.00
C CYS A 173 -12.09 -4.83 2.66
N ALA A 174 -11.39 -4.51 1.57
CA ALA A 174 -11.71 -5.02 0.24
C ALA A 174 -10.47 -5.63 -0.40
N LEU A 175 -10.64 -6.73 -1.11
CA LEU A 175 -9.56 -7.41 -1.84
C LEU A 175 -9.88 -7.41 -3.34
N SER A 176 -8.96 -6.89 -4.15
CA SER A 176 -9.07 -6.83 -5.60
C SER A 176 -7.88 -7.49 -6.26
N ILE A 177 -8.14 -8.58 -6.99
CA ILE A 177 -7.13 -9.37 -7.68
C ILE A 177 -7.44 -9.37 -9.17
N VAL A 178 -6.45 -8.93 -9.96
CA VAL A 178 -6.41 -9.17 -11.39
C VAL A 178 -5.39 -10.26 -11.66
N GLU A 179 -5.83 -11.33 -12.31
CA GLU A 179 -4.96 -12.45 -12.67
C GLU A 179 -5.12 -12.77 -14.16
N GLY A 180 -4.08 -13.30 -14.80
CA GLY A 180 -4.25 -13.76 -16.17
C GLY A 180 -3.04 -14.47 -16.76
N ASN A 181 -3.32 -15.26 -17.81
CA ASN A 181 -2.32 -16.02 -18.56
C ASN A 181 -1.54 -17.03 -17.70
N SER A 182 -2.17 -17.60 -16.69
CA SER A 182 -1.60 -18.67 -15.85
C SER A 182 -2.06 -20.06 -16.30
N PRO A 183 -1.14 -20.98 -16.66
CA PRO A 183 -1.46 -22.34 -17.04
C PRO A 183 -1.43 -23.32 -15.84
N ASP A 184 -1.21 -22.82 -14.62
CA ASP A 184 -0.88 -23.62 -13.44
C ASP A 184 -2.08 -23.88 -12.50
N GLY A 185 -3.22 -23.23 -12.74
CA GLY A 185 -4.41 -23.32 -11.90
C GLY A 185 -4.58 -22.18 -10.89
N THR A 186 -3.72 -21.14 -10.93
CA THR A 186 -3.86 -19.93 -10.09
C THR A 186 -5.27 -19.33 -10.19
N SER A 187 -5.79 -19.19 -11.42
CA SER A 187 -7.13 -18.66 -11.70
C SER A 187 -8.26 -19.46 -11.03
N ASP A 188 -8.15 -20.78 -11.04
CA ASP A 188 -9.19 -21.67 -10.50
C ASP A 188 -9.31 -21.52 -8.98
N ILE A 189 -8.17 -21.43 -8.29
CA ILE A 189 -8.12 -21.24 -6.83
C ILE A 189 -8.68 -19.87 -6.45
N LEU A 190 -8.24 -18.81 -7.14
CA LEU A 190 -8.70 -17.44 -6.87
C LEU A 190 -10.20 -17.26 -7.12
N SER A 191 -10.74 -17.94 -8.14
CA SER A 191 -12.18 -17.95 -8.41
C SER A 191 -12.95 -18.70 -7.34
N ALA A 192 -12.44 -19.86 -6.89
CA ALA A 192 -13.07 -20.69 -5.88
C ALA A 192 -13.09 -20.08 -4.47
N LEU A 193 -12.23 -19.10 -4.18
CA LEU A 193 -12.20 -18.40 -2.89
C LEU A 193 -13.44 -17.52 -2.65
N LYS A 194 -14.11 -17.06 -3.70
CA LYS A 194 -15.14 -16.03 -3.62
C LYS A 194 -16.21 -16.25 -2.53
N PRO A 195 -16.95 -17.39 -2.50
CA PRO A 195 -18.00 -17.58 -1.50
C PRO A 195 -17.45 -17.61 -0.07
N PHE A 196 -16.22 -18.09 0.14
CA PHE A 196 -15.60 -18.12 1.46
C PHE A 196 -15.21 -16.73 1.98
N LEU A 197 -14.77 -15.85 1.07
CA LEU A 197 -14.42 -14.46 1.41
C LEU A 197 -15.68 -13.61 1.64
N GLU A 198 -16.75 -13.87 0.90
CA GLU A 198 -18.06 -13.26 1.10
C GLU A 198 -18.67 -13.70 2.44
N ASP A 199 -18.59 -14.99 2.80
CA ASP A 199 -19.02 -15.51 4.11
C ASP A 199 -18.22 -14.90 5.28
N LEU A 200 -16.96 -14.52 5.04
CA LEU A 200 -16.14 -13.79 6.02
C LEU A 200 -16.59 -12.32 6.20
N GLY A 201 -17.48 -11.81 5.34
CA GLY A 201 -17.92 -10.42 5.32
C GLY A 201 -16.92 -9.46 4.66
N MET A 202 -16.04 -9.97 3.79
CA MET A 202 -15.09 -9.16 3.02
C MET A 202 -15.57 -8.95 1.59
N VAL A 203 -15.37 -7.75 1.05
CA VAL A 203 -15.63 -7.49 -0.37
C VAL A 203 -14.49 -8.06 -1.22
N TYR A 204 -14.81 -8.93 -2.18
CA TYR A 204 -13.82 -9.55 -3.07
C TYR A 204 -14.12 -9.30 -4.56
N PHE A 205 -13.16 -8.67 -5.24
CA PHE A 205 -13.15 -8.46 -6.68
C PHE A 205 -12.10 -9.38 -7.31
N TYR A 206 -12.55 -10.35 -8.09
CA TYR A 206 -11.68 -11.15 -8.96
C TYR A 206 -11.94 -10.79 -10.42
N ASN A 207 -10.87 -10.54 -11.18
CA ASN A 207 -10.95 -10.23 -12.59
C ASN A 207 -9.86 -10.97 -13.38
N SER A 208 -10.27 -11.73 -14.39
CA SER A 208 -9.34 -12.40 -15.30
C SER A 208 -9.00 -11.49 -16.50
N SER A 209 -7.71 -11.27 -16.76
CA SER A 209 -7.24 -10.39 -17.83
C SER A 209 -6.47 -11.15 -18.92
N LYS A 210 -6.72 -10.80 -20.19
CA LYS A 210 -5.96 -11.30 -21.34
C LYS A 210 -4.72 -10.45 -21.66
N ILE A 211 -4.49 -9.35 -20.92
CA ILE A 211 -3.33 -8.48 -21.15
C ILE A 211 -2.07 -9.27 -20.79
N ASN A 212 -1.18 -9.43 -21.76
CA ASN A 212 0.11 -10.09 -21.58
C ASN A 212 1.25 -9.09 -21.80
N PRO A 213 1.92 -8.60 -20.73
CA PRO A 213 3.04 -7.66 -20.84
C PRO A 213 4.29 -8.23 -21.52
N ALA A 214 4.45 -9.56 -21.57
CA ALA A 214 5.60 -10.21 -22.18
C ALA A 214 5.45 -10.39 -23.71
N GLN A 215 4.25 -10.20 -24.26
CA GLN A 215 4.01 -10.33 -25.70
C GLN A 215 3.94 -8.96 -26.38
N GLY A 216 4.58 -8.81 -27.53
CA GLY A 216 4.53 -7.59 -28.35
C GLY A 216 5.24 -6.37 -27.75
N ASN A 217 4.94 -5.18 -28.29
CA ASN A 217 5.52 -3.92 -27.83
C ASN A 217 4.71 -3.29 -26.67
N ALA A 218 5.26 -2.26 -26.03
CA ALA A 218 4.64 -1.48 -24.95
C ALA A 218 4.39 -2.25 -23.63
N ARG A 219 5.40 -2.99 -23.17
CA ARG A 219 5.38 -3.71 -21.88
C ARG A 219 4.92 -2.83 -20.71
N ILE A 220 5.46 -1.62 -20.59
CA ILE A 220 5.16 -0.69 -19.48
C ILE A 220 3.71 -0.19 -19.54
N HIS A 221 3.22 0.18 -20.73
CA HIS A 221 1.80 0.47 -20.91
C HIS A 221 0.88 -0.65 -20.42
N LYS A 222 1.21 -1.91 -20.75
CA LYS A 222 0.41 -3.08 -20.36
C LYS A 222 0.46 -3.35 -18.85
N LEU A 223 1.62 -3.18 -18.21
CA LEU A 223 1.74 -3.27 -16.76
C LEU A 223 0.93 -2.18 -16.06
N ALA A 224 1.01 -0.94 -16.57
CA ALA A 224 0.18 0.16 -16.08
C ALA A 224 -1.33 -0.14 -16.20
N GLN A 225 -1.77 -0.71 -17.33
CA GLN A 225 -3.16 -1.15 -17.50
C GLN A 225 -3.57 -2.19 -16.45
N LEU A 226 -2.74 -3.21 -16.20
CA LEU A 226 -3.03 -4.25 -15.20
C LEU A 226 -3.14 -3.68 -13.77
N ARG A 227 -2.23 -2.78 -13.37
CA ARG A 227 -2.29 -2.13 -12.04
C ARG A 227 -3.54 -1.27 -11.89
N ASN A 228 -3.87 -0.49 -12.93
CA ASN A 228 -5.09 0.31 -12.95
C ASN A 228 -6.37 -0.56 -12.91
N LEU A 229 -6.35 -1.75 -13.53
CA LEU A 229 -7.47 -2.70 -13.45
C LEU A 229 -7.68 -3.20 -12.02
N ALA A 230 -6.62 -3.57 -11.30
CA ALA A 230 -6.71 -4.03 -9.91
C ALA A 230 -7.23 -2.92 -8.98
N LEU A 231 -6.95 -1.66 -9.29
CA LEU A 231 -7.42 -0.51 -8.52
C LEU A 231 -8.79 0.03 -8.98
N THR A 232 -9.37 -0.50 -10.05
CA THR A 232 -10.63 0.00 -10.62
C THR A 232 -11.77 0.04 -9.60
N PRO A 233 -11.99 -0.99 -8.76
CA PRO A 233 -13.08 -0.95 -7.78
C PRO A 233 -12.98 0.22 -6.81
N LEU A 234 -11.76 0.64 -6.45
CA LEU A 234 -11.50 1.74 -5.52
C LEU A 234 -11.94 3.09 -6.09
N TYR A 235 -11.57 3.41 -7.34
CA TYR A 235 -11.79 4.75 -7.91
C TYR A 235 -13.01 4.86 -8.84
N LYS A 236 -13.78 3.77 -8.98
CA LYS A 236 -15.07 3.74 -9.69
C LYS A 236 -16.25 3.55 -8.72
N ASP A 237 -16.06 3.92 -7.46
CA ASP A 237 -17.09 3.93 -6.41
C ASP A 237 -17.80 2.57 -6.23
N GLN A 238 -17.10 1.45 -6.48
CA GLN A 238 -17.63 0.11 -6.22
C GLN A 238 -17.54 -0.27 -4.73
N VAL A 239 -16.75 0.49 -3.98
CA VAL A 239 -16.63 0.47 -2.51
C VAL A 239 -16.58 1.90 -2.00
N LYS A 240 -17.08 2.12 -0.78
CA LYS A 240 -16.95 3.42 -0.11
C LYS A 240 -15.56 3.55 0.50
N VAL A 241 -14.79 4.51 0.03
CA VAL A 241 -13.41 4.79 0.49
C VAL A 241 -13.26 6.28 0.77
N THR A 242 -12.20 6.65 1.48
CA THR A 242 -11.82 8.05 1.74
C THR A 242 -10.39 8.29 1.29
N ASP A 243 -9.96 9.55 1.24
CA ASP A 243 -8.55 9.90 1.02
C ASP A 243 -7.61 9.16 1.99
N GLU A 244 -8.06 8.88 3.21
CA GLU A 244 -7.27 8.21 4.24
C GLU A 244 -7.19 6.68 4.10
N THR A 245 -8.04 6.06 3.27
CA THR A 245 -8.04 4.61 3.03
C THR A 245 -6.62 4.16 2.65
N THR A 246 -6.13 3.10 3.30
CA THR A 246 -4.83 2.49 3.02
C THR A 246 -4.96 1.50 1.89
N VAL A 247 -4.29 1.78 0.77
CA VAL A 247 -4.15 0.84 -0.34
C VAL A 247 -2.90 0.00 -0.12
N LEU A 248 -3.07 -1.31 0.04
CA LEU A 248 -1.98 -2.29 0.14
C LEU A 248 -1.85 -2.99 -1.21
N PHE A 249 -0.87 -2.57 -2.02
CA PHE A 249 -0.59 -3.22 -3.30
C PHE A 249 0.58 -4.18 -3.12
N ILE A 250 0.33 -5.48 -3.30
CA ILE A 250 1.27 -6.55 -3.01
C ILE A 250 1.53 -7.33 -4.31
N ASN A 251 2.80 -7.52 -4.66
CA ASN A 251 3.18 -8.37 -5.80
C ASN A 251 3.02 -9.86 -5.43
N ASP A 252 3.46 -10.76 -6.29
CA ASP A 252 3.53 -12.21 -6.10
C ASP A 252 4.71 -12.61 -5.19
N VAL A 253 4.70 -12.12 -3.96
CA VAL A 253 5.73 -12.37 -2.93
C VAL A 253 5.24 -13.32 -1.83
N SER A 254 6.17 -14.04 -1.21
CA SER A 254 5.91 -14.82 0.01
C SER A 254 5.99 -13.91 1.24
N ALA A 255 4.90 -13.21 1.53
CA ALA A 255 4.78 -12.28 2.65
C ALA A 255 4.13 -12.92 3.89
N CYS A 256 4.62 -12.57 5.08
CA CYS A 256 3.98 -12.85 6.36
C CYS A 256 2.92 -11.81 6.72
N THR A 257 2.00 -12.15 7.62
CA THR A 257 0.95 -11.24 8.10
C THR A 257 1.52 -9.97 8.74
N GLU A 258 2.62 -10.10 9.49
CA GLU A 258 3.35 -8.96 10.07
C GLU A 258 3.96 -8.04 9.00
N ASP A 259 4.41 -8.55 7.84
CA ASP A 259 4.97 -7.73 6.76
C ASP A 259 3.91 -6.73 6.23
N ILE A 260 2.70 -7.23 6.04
CA ILE A 260 1.55 -6.47 5.51
C ILE A 260 1.11 -5.40 6.52
N LEU A 261 0.95 -5.80 7.79
CA LEU A 261 0.48 -4.92 8.85
C LEU A 261 1.52 -3.87 9.23
N GLU A 262 2.81 -4.20 9.16
CA GLU A 262 3.89 -3.25 9.41
C GLU A 262 3.94 -2.15 8.36
N LEU A 263 3.74 -2.47 7.06
CA LEU A 263 3.64 -1.43 6.03
C LEU A 263 2.48 -0.47 6.30
N ALA A 264 1.32 -0.99 6.70
CA ALA A 264 0.15 -0.18 7.04
C ALA A 264 0.38 0.66 8.31
N LEU A 265 1.00 0.07 9.34
CA LEU A 265 1.38 0.73 10.59
C LEU A 265 2.33 1.89 10.32
N GLN A 266 3.43 1.63 9.61
CA GLN A 266 4.44 2.64 9.31
C GLN A 266 3.87 3.77 8.45
N ARG A 267 3.00 3.47 7.47
CA ARG A 267 2.28 4.50 6.72
C ARG A 267 1.49 5.40 7.68
N ARG A 268 0.74 4.79 8.62
CA ARG A 268 -0.09 5.51 9.59
C ARG A 268 0.76 6.33 10.56
N SER A 269 1.75 5.72 11.20
CA SER A 269 2.56 6.32 12.27
C SER A 269 3.47 7.43 11.77
N LEU A 270 4.05 7.27 10.58
CA LEU A 270 4.90 8.30 9.97
C LEU A 270 4.10 9.41 9.28
N ASN A 271 2.76 9.25 9.20
CA ASN A 271 1.88 10.06 8.37
C ASN A 271 2.43 10.17 6.92
N ALA A 272 2.82 9.01 6.38
CA ALA A 272 3.41 8.88 5.06
C ALA A 272 2.33 8.79 3.98
N ASP A 273 2.63 9.31 2.80
CA ASP A 273 1.80 9.14 1.62
C ASP A 273 1.94 7.70 1.09
N MET A 274 3.13 7.13 1.21
CA MET A 274 3.46 5.79 0.73
C MET A 274 4.61 5.18 1.55
N THR A 275 4.50 3.90 1.88
CA THR A 275 5.56 3.06 2.43
C THR A 275 5.80 1.85 1.54
N CYS A 276 7.04 1.40 1.40
CA CYS A 276 7.41 0.20 0.64
C CYS A 276 8.25 -0.75 1.48
N ALA A 277 8.15 -2.05 1.19
CA ALA A 277 9.03 -3.07 1.76
C ALA A 277 10.44 -3.02 1.14
N MET A 278 11.39 -3.75 1.72
CA MET A 278 12.61 -4.20 1.02
C MET A 278 12.32 -5.44 0.20
N ASP A 279 12.90 -5.51 -1.00
CA ASP A 279 12.65 -6.58 -1.96
C ASP A 279 13.96 -7.22 -2.41
N TRP A 280 14.02 -8.54 -2.35
CA TRP A 280 15.25 -9.30 -2.51
C TRP A 280 15.08 -10.42 -3.53
N THR A 281 16.21 -10.81 -4.11
CA THR A 281 16.34 -12.01 -4.93
C THR A 281 17.73 -12.60 -4.77
N TYR A 282 17.93 -13.82 -5.26
CA TYR A 282 19.24 -14.45 -5.35
C TYR A 282 19.69 -14.54 -6.81
N VAL A 283 20.41 -13.51 -7.27
CA VAL A 283 21.14 -13.55 -8.56
C VAL A 283 22.54 -14.18 -8.43
N GLY A 284 22.96 -14.48 -7.19
CA GLY A 284 24.23 -15.09 -6.83
C GLY A 284 24.15 -15.73 -5.44
N PRO A 285 25.30 -15.99 -4.77
CA PRO A 285 25.30 -16.59 -3.43
C PRO A 285 24.73 -15.64 -2.35
N ASP A 286 24.86 -14.34 -2.56
CA ASP A 286 24.35 -13.31 -1.65
C ASP A 286 23.05 -12.70 -2.19
N PRO A 287 22.11 -12.31 -1.32
CA PRO A 287 20.88 -11.67 -1.75
C PRO A 287 21.17 -10.29 -2.34
N THR A 288 20.46 -9.97 -3.42
CA THR A 288 20.55 -8.70 -4.12
C THR A 288 19.21 -7.98 -4.06
N PHE A 289 19.23 -6.66 -3.85
CA PHE A 289 18.02 -5.86 -3.89
C PHE A 289 17.41 -5.91 -5.30
N TYR A 290 16.19 -6.41 -5.41
CA TYR A 290 15.59 -6.78 -6.70
C TYR A 290 15.13 -5.56 -7.51
N ASP A 291 14.37 -4.66 -6.89
CA ASP A 291 13.64 -3.60 -7.60
C ASP A 291 14.50 -2.35 -7.89
N ILE A 292 15.77 -2.57 -8.24
CA ILE A 292 16.77 -1.53 -8.49
C ILE A 292 16.36 -0.60 -9.65
N TRP A 293 15.60 -1.11 -10.62
CA TRP A 293 15.15 -0.31 -11.76
C TRP A 293 14.20 0.81 -11.33
N ILE A 294 13.37 0.56 -10.31
CA ILE A 294 12.32 1.46 -9.82
C ILE A 294 12.84 2.34 -8.69
N ALA A 295 13.57 1.75 -7.75
CA ALA A 295 13.92 2.39 -6.50
C ALA A 295 14.88 3.57 -6.71
N ARG A 296 14.55 4.72 -6.12
CA ARG A 296 15.39 5.93 -6.12
C ARG A 296 15.46 6.51 -4.73
N THR A 297 16.67 6.65 -4.21
CA THR A 297 16.94 7.36 -2.96
C THR A 297 16.43 8.81 -3.01
N ILE A 298 16.39 9.48 -1.87
CA ILE A 298 15.96 10.89 -1.82
C ILE A 298 16.90 11.84 -2.60
N VAL A 299 18.14 11.42 -2.86
CA VAL A 299 19.10 12.14 -3.72
C VAL A 299 18.93 11.81 -5.22
N GLY A 300 17.94 10.99 -5.56
CA GLY A 300 17.58 10.67 -6.94
C GLY A 300 18.38 9.53 -7.59
N ASP A 301 19.30 8.88 -6.89
CA ASP A 301 20.06 7.73 -7.43
C ASP A 301 19.44 6.38 -7.08
N SER A 302 19.83 5.31 -7.78
CA SER A 302 19.44 3.93 -7.47
C SER A 302 19.93 3.47 -6.07
N PHE A 303 19.45 2.33 -5.56
CA PHE A 303 19.81 1.85 -4.21
C PHE A 303 21.21 1.25 -4.12
N PHE A 304 21.75 0.69 -5.20
CA PHE A 304 23.17 0.40 -5.35
C PHE A 304 23.67 0.90 -6.71
N GLU A 305 25.00 1.00 -6.86
CA GLU A 305 25.63 1.44 -8.09
C GLU A 305 25.53 0.37 -9.17
N VAL A 306 24.92 0.72 -10.31
CA VAL A 306 25.03 -0.08 -11.54
C VAL A 306 26.21 0.47 -12.33
N GLY A 307 27.20 -0.38 -12.61
CA GLY A 307 28.41 0.00 -13.32
C GLY A 307 28.13 0.60 -14.70
N SER A 308 29.07 1.38 -15.25
CA SER A 308 28.89 2.05 -16.54
C SER A 308 28.68 1.10 -17.73
N ASP A 309 29.11 -0.15 -17.60
CA ASP A 309 28.88 -1.27 -18.52
C ASP A 309 27.60 -2.08 -18.22
N GLY A 310 26.82 -1.66 -17.22
CA GLY A 310 25.61 -2.32 -16.76
C GLY A 310 25.84 -3.42 -15.72
N ASN A 311 27.06 -3.62 -15.20
CA ASN A 311 27.34 -4.65 -14.20
C ASN A 311 26.74 -4.35 -12.82
N TRP A 312 26.54 -5.39 -12.01
CA TRP A 312 25.97 -5.32 -10.66
C TRP A 312 26.99 -5.65 -9.56
N ASN A 313 28.29 -5.43 -9.80
CA ASN A 313 29.36 -5.81 -8.87
C ASN A 313 29.30 -5.07 -7.52
N SER A 314 28.59 -3.93 -7.48
CA SER A 314 28.38 -3.12 -6.28
C SER A 314 27.02 -3.37 -5.61
N ALA A 315 26.28 -4.43 -5.98
CA ALA A 315 24.93 -4.70 -5.47
C ALA A 315 24.83 -4.83 -3.94
N TRP A 316 25.92 -5.23 -3.29
CA TRP A 316 26.02 -5.34 -1.84
C TRP A 316 26.17 -3.99 -1.12
N ASN A 317 26.62 -2.94 -1.82
CA ASN A 317 26.91 -1.63 -1.25
C ASN A 317 25.71 -0.69 -1.37
N LEU A 318 24.63 -1.04 -0.67
CA LEU A 318 23.40 -0.25 -0.68
C LEU A 318 23.65 1.17 -0.12
N PHE A 319 23.02 2.15 -0.76
CA PHE A 319 23.01 3.56 -0.37
C PHE A 319 24.40 4.21 -0.29
N TRP A 320 25.35 3.73 -1.10
CA TRP A 320 26.76 4.17 -1.13
C TRP A 320 26.96 5.69 -1.24
N ASN A 321 26.06 6.40 -1.93
CA ASN A 321 26.11 7.85 -2.12
C ASN A 321 25.03 8.62 -1.35
N ALA A 322 24.32 7.95 -0.43
CA ALA A 322 23.25 8.54 0.37
C ALA A 322 23.47 8.22 1.86
N PRO A 323 24.46 8.86 2.52
CA PRO A 323 24.88 8.49 3.88
C PRO A 323 23.76 8.59 4.93
N GLY A 324 22.86 9.57 4.80
CA GLY A 324 21.68 9.68 5.68
C GLY A 324 20.73 8.49 5.53
N THR A 325 20.45 8.09 4.28
CA THR A 325 19.65 6.89 3.98
C THR A 325 20.33 5.63 4.50
N ARG A 326 21.64 5.49 4.25
CA ARG A 326 22.45 4.36 4.72
C ARG A 326 22.41 4.23 6.24
N SER A 327 22.60 5.33 6.97
CA SER A 327 22.57 5.33 8.44
C SER A 327 21.23 4.83 8.99
N ARG A 328 20.10 5.21 8.37
CA ARG A 328 18.78 4.74 8.80
C ARG A 328 18.55 3.29 8.43
N TYR A 329 18.94 2.88 7.22
CA TYR A 329 18.88 1.48 6.80
C TYR A 329 19.71 0.56 7.72
N ASP A 330 20.94 0.95 8.06
CA ASP A 330 21.82 0.20 8.97
C ASP A 330 21.21 0.11 10.38
N ALA A 331 20.50 1.15 10.81
CA ALA A 331 19.72 1.17 12.05
C ALA A 331 18.34 0.49 11.95
N GLN A 332 17.99 -0.09 10.79
CA GLN A 332 16.69 -0.69 10.49
C GLN A 332 15.50 0.30 10.64
N GLN A 333 15.74 1.60 10.55
CA GLN A 333 14.71 2.62 10.63
C GLN A 333 14.15 2.96 9.25
N PRO A 334 12.84 3.30 9.14
CA PRO A 334 12.27 3.79 7.90
C PRO A 334 13.07 4.97 7.34
N PHE A 335 13.18 5.09 6.01
CA PHE A 335 13.92 6.16 5.35
C PHE A 335 13.17 6.71 4.13
N GLN A 336 13.20 8.03 3.94
CA GLN A 336 12.53 8.67 2.80
C GLN A 336 13.27 8.40 1.48
N VAL A 337 12.50 8.27 0.40
CA VAL A 337 12.97 7.99 -0.95
C VAL A 337 12.22 8.85 -1.98
N PHE A 338 12.78 9.00 -3.17
CA PHE A 338 12.06 9.60 -4.30
C PHE A 338 11.05 8.60 -4.88
N ALA A 339 11.44 7.33 -5.02
CA ALA A 339 10.57 6.29 -5.54
C ALA A 339 10.89 4.93 -4.92
N CYS A 340 9.85 4.14 -4.68
CA CYS A 340 9.92 2.71 -4.38
C CYS A 340 8.61 2.06 -4.80
N TRP A 341 8.64 0.76 -5.03
CA TRP A 341 7.44 -0.06 -5.15
C TRP A 341 7.73 -1.42 -4.54
N ASN A 342 8.86 -1.99 -4.98
CA ASN A 342 9.50 -3.15 -4.42
C ASN A 342 8.51 -4.33 -4.46
N GLY A 343 8.54 -5.23 -3.48
CA GLY A 343 7.63 -6.38 -3.42
C GLY A 343 6.21 -6.03 -2.96
N ALA A 344 6.07 -4.99 -2.14
CA ALA A 344 4.78 -4.53 -1.61
C ALA A 344 4.85 -3.08 -1.13
N THR A 345 3.72 -2.38 -1.21
CA THR A 345 3.57 -1.00 -0.74
C THR A 345 2.23 -0.76 -0.07
N ALA A 346 2.22 0.15 0.92
CA ALA A 346 1.01 0.75 1.47
C ALA A 346 0.97 2.25 1.14
N PHE A 347 -0.11 2.77 0.58
CA PHE A 347 -0.24 4.21 0.26
C PHE A 347 -1.65 4.74 0.51
N THR A 348 -1.78 6.06 0.65
CA THR A 348 -3.09 6.75 0.72
C THR A 348 -3.89 6.54 -0.57
N ALA A 349 -5.21 6.39 -0.48
CA ALA A 349 -6.09 6.35 -1.65
C ALA A 349 -6.21 7.72 -2.36
N ALA A 350 -5.88 8.83 -1.68
CA ALA A 350 -6.07 10.20 -2.18
C ALA A 350 -5.50 10.43 -3.60
N PRO A 351 -4.25 10.04 -3.95
CA PRO A 351 -3.74 10.23 -5.30
C PRO A 351 -4.65 9.60 -6.36
N LEU A 352 -5.19 8.40 -6.10
CA LEU A 352 -6.09 7.70 -7.01
C LEU A 352 -7.47 8.37 -7.08
N LEU A 353 -8.03 8.79 -5.95
CA LEU A 353 -9.33 9.48 -5.91
C LEU A 353 -9.26 10.81 -6.65
N HIS A 354 -8.12 11.50 -6.57
CA HIS A 354 -7.83 12.74 -7.28
C HIS A 354 -7.23 12.52 -8.69
N GLY A 355 -7.48 11.36 -9.30
CA GLY A 355 -7.27 11.11 -10.72
C GLY A 355 -5.85 10.70 -11.15
N LEU A 356 -4.94 10.37 -10.23
CA LEU A 356 -3.64 9.80 -10.58
C LEU A 356 -3.81 8.33 -10.99
N ARG A 357 -3.18 7.90 -12.09
CA ARG A 357 -3.23 6.51 -12.57
C ARG A 357 -1.83 6.07 -12.98
N PHE A 358 -1.58 4.76 -12.96
CA PHE A 358 -0.38 4.21 -13.59
C PHE A 358 -0.40 4.52 -15.08
N ARG A 359 0.77 4.80 -15.65
CA ARG A 359 0.91 5.20 -17.05
C ARG A 359 2.21 4.68 -17.64
N ASP A 360 2.28 4.75 -18.96
CA ASP A 360 3.55 4.62 -19.68
C ASP A 360 4.30 5.97 -19.69
N THR A 361 5.53 5.94 -20.19
CA THR A 361 6.42 7.09 -20.32
C THR A 361 5.87 8.06 -21.37
N ARG A 362 5.99 9.36 -21.11
CA ARG A 362 5.60 10.41 -22.07
C ARG A 362 6.72 10.62 -23.10
N LYS A 363 6.37 11.21 -24.25
CA LYS A 363 7.38 11.60 -25.25
C LYS A 363 8.39 12.58 -24.64
N GLY A 364 9.67 12.21 -24.68
CA GLY A 364 10.76 13.01 -24.12
C GLY A 364 11.15 12.57 -22.70
N GLU A 365 10.25 11.91 -21.96
CA GLU A 365 10.51 11.43 -20.60
C GLU A 365 11.48 10.22 -20.61
N CYS A 366 12.28 10.08 -19.56
CA CYS A 366 13.06 8.88 -19.35
C CYS A 366 12.20 7.60 -19.43
N PHE A 367 12.67 6.60 -20.17
CA PHE A 367 12.03 5.29 -20.18
C PHE A 367 12.27 4.54 -18.86
N GLN A 368 11.20 4.28 -18.10
CA GLN A 368 11.22 3.73 -16.75
C GLN A 368 9.95 2.91 -16.50
N GLY A 369 9.94 2.11 -15.43
CA GLY A 369 8.75 1.35 -15.04
C GLY A 369 7.62 2.23 -14.50
N GLU A 370 6.39 1.77 -14.67
CA GLU A 370 5.19 2.48 -14.24
C GLU A 370 5.13 2.81 -12.74
N PRO A 371 5.75 2.07 -11.79
CA PRO A 371 5.71 2.45 -10.38
C PRO A 371 6.62 3.63 -10.06
N GLN A 372 7.76 3.76 -10.76
CA GLN A 372 8.62 4.93 -10.63
C GLN A 372 7.90 6.18 -11.16
N LEU A 373 7.20 6.05 -12.28
CA LEU A 373 6.36 7.13 -12.83
C LEU A 373 5.20 7.49 -11.89
N PHE A 374 4.60 6.50 -11.23
CA PHE A 374 3.57 6.71 -10.22
C PHE A 374 4.10 7.55 -9.04
N CYS A 375 5.28 7.21 -8.51
CA CYS A 375 5.93 7.99 -7.46
C CYS A 375 6.26 9.42 -7.93
N LYS A 376 6.81 9.57 -9.14
CA LYS A 376 7.07 10.89 -9.73
C LYS A 376 5.80 11.74 -9.83
N ASP A 377 4.70 11.14 -10.28
CA ASP A 377 3.42 11.83 -10.38
C ASP A 377 2.85 12.17 -8.98
N MET A 378 3.06 11.31 -7.97
CA MET A 378 2.75 11.62 -6.57
C MET A 378 3.50 12.87 -6.10
N TRP A 379 4.82 12.92 -6.30
CA TRP A 379 5.65 14.09 -5.98
C TRP A 379 5.14 15.37 -6.64
N SER A 380 4.81 15.29 -7.94
CA SER A 380 4.27 16.41 -8.73
C SER A 380 2.95 16.98 -8.18
N ARG A 381 2.17 16.14 -7.49
CA ARG A 381 0.87 16.49 -6.93
C ARG A 381 0.92 16.79 -5.42
N GLY A 382 2.11 16.82 -4.84
CA GLY A 382 2.30 17.17 -3.43
C GLY A 382 2.27 16.00 -2.45
N PHE A 383 2.16 14.76 -2.94
CA PHE A 383 2.32 13.54 -2.13
C PHE A 383 3.80 13.15 -2.10
N ARG A 384 4.53 13.70 -1.13
CA ARG A 384 6.01 13.73 -1.10
C ARG A 384 6.61 12.84 -0.01
N LYS A 385 5.78 12.25 0.84
CA LYS A 385 6.21 11.44 1.98
C LYS A 385 6.24 9.96 1.60
N ILE A 386 7.21 9.60 0.77
CA ILE A 386 7.44 8.21 0.33
C ILE A 386 8.62 7.64 1.11
N ALA A 387 8.43 6.53 1.83
CA ALA A 387 9.47 5.90 2.63
C ALA A 387 9.58 4.40 2.37
N VAL A 388 10.76 3.84 2.63
CA VAL A 388 10.96 2.40 2.70
C VAL A 388 11.03 1.98 4.17
N VAL A 389 10.43 0.84 4.48
CA VAL A 389 10.38 0.21 5.80
C VAL A 389 11.34 -0.99 5.78
N PRO A 390 12.58 -0.85 6.29
CA PRO A 390 13.60 -1.90 6.13
C PRO A 390 13.37 -3.14 7.00
N SER A 391 12.45 -3.08 7.98
CA SER A 391 12.04 -4.26 8.75
C SER A 391 11.22 -5.26 7.91
N VAL A 392 10.57 -4.80 6.83
CA VAL A 392 9.76 -5.65 5.95
C VAL A 392 10.63 -6.14 4.80
N ASN A 393 11.00 -7.42 4.82
CA ASN A 393 11.88 -8.04 3.81
C ASN A 393 11.14 -9.13 3.04
N LEU A 394 11.05 -9.01 1.71
CA LEU A 394 10.22 -9.85 0.84
C LEU A 394 11.06 -10.58 -0.23
N GLU A 395 10.51 -11.67 -0.75
CA GLU A 395 11.05 -12.51 -1.82
C GLU A 395 9.88 -13.22 -2.55
N TYR A 396 10.09 -13.72 -3.77
CA TYR A 396 9.08 -14.24 -4.71
C TYR A 396 8.83 -15.76 -4.64
N SER A 397 9.39 -16.46 -3.65
CA SER A 397 9.21 -17.89 -3.42
C SER A 397 9.32 -18.22 -1.93
N ASP A 398 8.63 -19.27 -1.47
CA ASP A 398 8.68 -19.63 -0.04
C ASP A 398 10.07 -20.07 0.42
N GLU A 399 10.83 -20.78 -0.42
CA GLU A 399 12.18 -21.24 -0.08
C GLU A 399 13.14 -20.06 0.09
N LYS A 400 13.20 -19.16 -0.90
CA LYS A 400 14.12 -18.02 -0.83
C LYS A 400 13.63 -16.93 0.10
N ALA A 401 12.32 -16.80 0.31
CA ALA A 401 11.80 -15.97 1.40
C ALA A 401 12.28 -16.49 2.77
N ALA A 402 12.28 -17.80 3.01
CA ALA A 402 12.81 -18.35 4.25
C ALA A 402 14.31 -18.04 4.42
N ASP A 403 15.11 -18.14 3.35
CA ASP A 403 16.51 -17.74 3.36
C ASP A 403 16.68 -16.24 3.69
N ILE A 404 15.86 -15.37 3.09
CA ILE A 404 15.86 -13.92 3.36
C ILE A 404 15.43 -13.62 4.80
N LYS A 405 14.36 -14.24 5.31
CA LYS A 405 13.90 -14.04 6.68
C LYS A 405 14.95 -14.49 7.69
N LYS A 406 15.65 -15.60 7.42
CA LYS A 406 16.77 -16.06 8.26
C LYS A 406 17.94 -15.07 8.27
N LEU A 407 18.23 -14.43 7.14
CA LEU A 407 19.38 -13.55 6.98
C LEU A 407 19.11 -12.11 7.42
N LYS A 408 17.92 -11.58 7.12
CA LYS A 408 17.52 -10.18 7.36
C LYS A 408 16.65 -10.02 8.61
N GLY A 409 15.98 -11.08 9.03
CA GLY A 409 15.04 -11.10 10.15
C GLY A 409 13.58 -11.07 9.71
N TYR A 410 12.72 -11.55 10.60
CA TYR A 410 11.28 -11.26 10.58
C TYR A 410 11.02 -9.84 11.09
N VAL A 411 9.83 -9.28 10.81
CA VAL A 411 9.48 -7.94 11.29
C VAL A 411 9.56 -7.90 12.81
N SER A 412 8.93 -8.87 13.47
CA SER A 412 8.95 -9.05 14.94
C SER A 412 10.37 -9.02 15.51
N ASP A 413 11.31 -9.77 14.93
CA ASP A 413 12.72 -9.78 15.38
C ASP A 413 13.37 -8.39 15.32
N ILE A 414 13.05 -7.63 14.27
CA ILE A 414 13.69 -6.34 13.98
C ILE A 414 13.10 -5.26 14.89
N VAL A 415 11.78 -5.18 14.99
CA VAL A 415 11.10 -4.12 15.75
C VAL A 415 11.22 -4.30 17.26
N GLU A 416 11.40 -5.53 17.77
CA GLU A 416 11.70 -5.77 19.20
C GLU A 416 13.06 -5.20 19.61
N ARG A 417 14.01 -5.09 18.67
CA ARG A 417 15.34 -4.52 18.91
C ARG A 417 15.39 -3.00 18.71
N GLN A 418 14.31 -2.39 18.24
CA GLN A 418 14.25 -0.96 17.98
C GLN A 418 13.77 -0.22 19.22
N GLU A 419 14.50 0.83 19.60
CA GLU A 419 14.14 1.64 20.76
C GLU A 419 12.91 2.53 20.49
N GLU A 420 12.64 2.90 19.23
CA GLU A 420 11.43 3.58 18.77
C GLU A 420 11.39 3.64 17.22
N ASP A 421 10.20 3.67 16.63
CA ASP A 421 9.99 4.02 15.22
C ASP A 421 10.39 5.49 15.02
N GLY A 422 11.67 5.72 14.68
CA GLY A 422 12.25 7.05 14.69
C GLY A 422 11.51 8.01 13.75
N VAL A 423 11.19 9.22 14.25
CA VAL A 423 10.60 10.31 13.47
C VAL A 423 11.40 10.54 12.18
N LEU A 424 10.70 10.67 11.06
CA LEU A 424 11.27 11.06 9.77
C LEU A 424 11.18 12.57 9.58
N ASP A 425 12.32 13.23 9.47
CA ASP A 425 12.41 14.61 9.02
C ASP A 425 12.20 14.65 7.49
N TRP A 426 10.94 14.80 7.08
CA TRP A 426 10.55 14.79 5.68
C TRP A 426 11.20 15.94 4.89
N VAL A 427 11.92 15.58 3.82
CA VAL A 427 12.37 16.48 2.77
C VAL A 427 11.21 16.75 1.82
N TYR A 428 10.78 18.01 1.73
CA TYR A 428 9.65 18.38 0.88
C TYR A 428 10.04 18.77 -0.54
N ASP A 429 11.31 19.09 -0.80
CA ASP A 429 11.76 19.39 -2.16
C ASP A 429 12.28 18.10 -2.82
N PRO A 430 11.78 17.75 -4.02
CA PRO A 430 12.32 16.62 -4.76
C PRO A 430 13.78 16.90 -5.19
N PRO A 431 14.60 15.85 -5.44
CA PRO A 431 15.94 16.05 -5.96
C PRO A 431 15.89 16.76 -7.31
N GLU A 432 16.84 17.65 -7.60
CA GLU A 432 16.88 18.38 -8.88
C GLU A 432 16.90 17.43 -10.08
N GLN A 433 17.60 16.30 -9.94
CA GLN A 433 17.75 15.28 -10.95
C GLN A 433 17.53 13.89 -10.37
N VAL A 434 17.06 12.97 -11.22
CA VAL A 434 16.87 11.56 -10.91
C VAL A 434 17.58 10.71 -11.96
N ARG A 435 18.16 9.60 -11.51
CA ARG A 435 18.86 8.63 -12.35
C ARG A 435 17.87 7.98 -13.33
N CYS A 436 18.11 8.24 -14.60
CA CYS A 436 17.42 7.64 -15.75
C CYS A 436 18.21 6.42 -16.23
N MET A 437 17.57 5.24 -16.26
CA MET A 437 18.21 3.95 -16.58
C MET A 437 17.35 3.13 -17.55
N PRO A 438 17.13 3.57 -18.80
CA PRO A 438 16.36 2.81 -19.79
C PRO A 438 16.92 1.39 -20.02
N THR A 439 18.24 1.24 -19.93
CA THR A 439 18.96 -0.04 -19.87
C THR A 439 20.10 0.10 -18.85
N TRP A 440 20.70 -1.01 -18.43
CA TRP A 440 21.76 -1.00 -17.41
C TRP A 440 23.02 -0.27 -17.87
N ASP A 441 23.36 -0.35 -19.15
CA ASP A 441 24.52 0.30 -19.78
C ASP A 441 24.25 1.76 -20.19
N LYS A 442 22.97 2.20 -20.21
CA LYS A 442 22.58 3.54 -20.61
C LYS A 442 21.96 4.27 -19.44
N GLN A 443 22.82 4.98 -18.71
CA GLN A 443 22.43 5.71 -17.53
C GLN A 443 22.71 7.20 -17.70
N SER A 444 21.81 8.05 -17.24
CA SER A 444 21.98 9.51 -17.29
C SER A 444 21.25 10.19 -16.14
N TRP A 445 21.69 11.37 -15.74
CA TRP A 445 20.92 12.23 -14.84
C TRP A 445 19.96 13.08 -15.66
N ARG A 446 18.69 13.15 -15.24
CA ARG A 446 17.66 13.98 -15.88
C ARG A 446 16.87 14.73 -14.83
N ALA A 447 16.34 15.90 -15.20
CA ALA A 447 15.48 16.67 -14.31
C ALA A 447 14.30 15.81 -13.82
N TRP A 448 14.05 15.80 -12.52
CA TRP A 448 13.01 14.94 -11.94
C TRP A 448 11.61 15.22 -12.53
N ASN A 449 11.35 16.49 -12.87
CA ASN A 449 10.09 17.01 -13.40
C ASN A 449 10.02 17.08 -14.93
N GLU A 450 10.93 16.40 -15.65
CA GLU A 450 10.87 16.28 -17.10
C GLU A 450 9.45 15.90 -17.56
N THR A 451 8.85 16.68 -18.45
CA THR A 451 7.51 16.46 -19.05
C THR A 451 6.29 16.53 -18.11
N LEU A 452 6.44 17.09 -16.90
CA LEU A 452 5.32 17.34 -15.99
C LEU A 452 4.45 18.53 -16.41
#